data_AF-A0A7J3PN06-F1
#
_entry.id   AF-A0A7J3PN06-F1
#
_cell.length_a   1.000
_cell.length_b   1.000
_cell.length_c   1.000
_cell.angle_alpha   90.00
_cell.angle_beta   90.00
_cell.angle_gamma   90.00
#
_symmetry.space_group_name_H-M   'P 1'
#
loop_
_entity.id
_entity.type
_entity.pdbx_description
1 polymer ?
#
loop_
_entity_poly.entity_id
_entity_poly.type
_entity_poly.pdbx_seq_one_letter_code
_entity_poly.pdbx_strand_id
1 'polypeptide(L)'
;MRLKAGGVIKMRLEENLRESFDYTSKLFKDIGRLAILIVLNIIPIVNFIVSGYFAKVIRESPKSNAPPPLEKYGELWVDGAKIFVVSLIYMIVPIALLAAGMASTIVAGILTPTPGLGVIGSILVAIGLIFAFFIMIIALMAIVHMVKKGKLGDAFDFNAILSKIRSIGWLNYILWIVVIFVIGLILGGLSFIPYIGWL
;
A
#
# COMPACT_ATOMS: atom_id res chain seq x y z
N MET A 1 64.56 9.26 4.98
CA MET A 1 63.60 9.34 3.87
C MET A 1 63.45 7.95 3.23
N ARG A 2 62.40 7.19 3.58
CA ARG A 2 61.96 6.00 2.83
C ARG A 2 60.43 5.92 2.92
N LEU A 3 59.78 6.46 1.90
CA LEU A 3 58.35 6.33 1.66
C LEU A 3 58.05 4.84 1.46
N LYS A 4 57.24 4.25 2.33
CA LYS A 4 56.69 2.91 2.10
C LYS A 4 55.64 3.05 1.00
N ALA A 5 56.03 2.60 -0.19
CA ALA A 5 55.25 2.60 -1.41
C ALA A 5 53.83 2.07 -1.18
N GLY A 6 52.86 2.74 -1.82
CA GLY A 6 51.46 2.38 -1.83
C GLY A 6 51.27 0.92 -2.21
N GLY A 7 50.74 0.14 -1.27
CA GLY A 7 50.25 -1.20 -1.54
C GLY A 7 49.04 -1.09 -2.45
N VAL A 8 49.18 -1.59 -3.67
CA VAL A 8 48.05 -1.83 -4.57
C VAL A 8 47.07 -2.73 -3.83
N ILE A 9 45.89 -2.20 -3.48
CA ILE A 9 44.79 -2.99 -2.93
C ILE A 9 44.37 -3.96 -4.03
N LYS A 10 44.95 -5.16 -4.03
CA LYS A 10 44.60 -6.23 -4.95
C LYS A 10 43.22 -6.72 -4.52
N MET A 11 42.15 -6.19 -5.11
CA MET A 11 40.79 -6.63 -4.83
C MET A 11 40.66 -8.10 -5.19
N ARG A 12 40.65 -8.97 -4.17
CA ARG A 12 40.40 -10.39 -4.32
C ARG A 12 38.89 -10.58 -4.45
N LEU A 13 38.40 -10.49 -5.68
CA LEU A 13 36.97 -10.55 -6.01
C LEU A 13 36.27 -11.74 -5.33
N GLU A 14 36.90 -12.92 -5.32
CA GLU A 14 36.38 -14.12 -4.68
C GLU A 14 36.17 -13.93 -3.17
N GLU A 15 37.15 -13.35 -2.48
CA GLU A 15 37.13 -13.12 -1.04
C GLU A 15 36.05 -12.07 -0.68
N ASN A 16 36.01 -10.96 -1.40
CA ASN A 16 35.00 -9.92 -1.21
C ASN A 16 33.58 -10.41 -1.49
N LEU A 17 33.37 -11.23 -2.52
CA LEU A 17 32.07 -11.81 -2.84
C LEU A 17 31.62 -12.82 -1.77
N ARG A 18 32.55 -13.64 -1.28
CA ARG A 18 32.27 -14.60 -0.21
C ARG A 18 31.95 -13.90 1.10
N GLU A 19 32.68 -12.86 1.45
CA GLU A 19 32.41 -12.02 2.62
C GLU A 19 31.08 -11.28 2.50
N SER A 20 30.78 -10.71 1.33
CA SER A 20 29.50 -10.04 1.07
C SER A 20 28.33 -11.03 1.14
N PHE A 21 28.48 -12.23 0.57
CA PHE A 21 27.46 -13.28 0.63
C PHE A 21 27.24 -13.80 2.06
N ASP A 22 28.30 -14.02 2.83
CA ASP A 22 28.20 -14.43 4.24
C ASP A 22 27.54 -13.33 5.09
N TYR A 23 27.87 -12.05 4.83
CA TYR A 23 27.23 -10.90 5.47
C TYR A 23 25.75 -10.80 5.12
N THR A 24 25.38 -10.92 3.84
CA THR A 24 23.99 -10.96 3.38
C THR A 24 23.26 -12.17 3.98
N SER A 25 23.87 -13.36 4.03
CA SER A 25 23.29 -14.55 4.65
C SER A 25 23.02 -14.37 6.14
N LYS A 26 23.93 -13.70 6.87
CA LYS A 26 23.73 -13.31 8.28
C LYS A 26 22.56 -12.35 8.45
N LEU A 27 22.36 -11.42 7.51
CA LEU A 27 21.18 -10.55 7.47
C LEU A 27 19.90 -11.39 7.35
N PHE A 28 19.88 -12.43 6.51
CA PHE A 28 18.72 -13.33 6.34
C PHE A 28 18.42 -14.28 7.51
N LYS A 29 19.39 -14.54 8.38
CA LYS A 29 19.19 -15.35 9.59
C LYS A 29 18.42 -14.60 10.67
N ASP A 30 18.49 -13.27 10.70
CA ASP A 30 17.73 -12.43 11.61
C ASP A 30 16.41 -11.98 10.96
N ILE A 31 15.44 -12.89 11.00
CA ILE A 31 14.10 -12.67 10.41
C ILE A 31 13.40 -11.46 11.05
N GLY A 32 13.67 -11.17 12.33
CA GLY A 32 13.08 -10.02 13.02
C GLY A 32 13.61 -8.69 12.46
N ARG A 33 14.93 -8.57 12.33
CA ARG A 33 15.57 -7.39 11.73
C ARG A 33 15.17 -7.21 10.26
N LEU A 34 15.09 -8.30 9.49
CA LEU A 34 14.60 -8.24 8.13
C LEU A 34 13.15 -7.80 8.03
N ALA A 35 12.26 -8.34 8.85
CA ALA A 35 10.85 -7.93 8.85
C ALA A 35 10.72 -6.44 9.15
N ILE A 36 11.49 -5.91 10.11
CA ILE A 36 11.52 -4.47 10.43
C ILE A 36 12.06 -3.66 9.24
N LEU A 37 13.14 -4.08 8.60
CA LEU A 37 13.71 -3.39 7.44
C LEU A 37 12.76 -3.42 6.23
N ILE A 38 12.07 -4.54 6.00
CA ILE A 38 11.04 -4.68 4.96
C ILE A 38 9.85 -3.77 5.27
N VAL A 39 9.37 -3.75 6.52
CA VAL A 39 8.29 -2.86 6.96
C VAL A 39 8.71 -1.39 6.83
N LEU A 40 9.93 -1.01 7.23
CA LEU A 40 10.47 0.35 7.08
C LEU A 40 10.67 0.76 5.62
N ASN A 41 10.95 -0.19 4.72
CA ASN A 41 11.11 0.06 3.28
C ASN A 41 9.75 0.17 2.58
N ILE A 42 8.78 -0.69 2.92
CA ILE A 42 7.41 -0.65 2.38
C ILE A 42 6.64 0.59 2.84
N ILE A 43 6.98 1.15 4.01
CA ILE A 43 6.39 2.38 4.55
C ILE A 43 7.28 3.58 4.19
N PRO A 44 7.06 4.29 3.07
CA PRO A 44 7.61 5.62 2.92
C PRO A 44 6.97 6.51 3.99
N ILE A 45 7.68 6.73 5.09
CA ILE A 45 7.23 7.43 6.32
C ILE A 45 6.62 8.81 6.02
N VAL A 46 7.04 9.45 4.92
CA VAL A 46 6.54 10.74 4.43
C VAL A 46 5.09 10.67 3.92
N ASN A 47 4.65 9.52 3.39
CA ASN A 47 3.33 9.37 2.78
C ASN A 47 2.18 9.38 3.81
N PHE A 48 2.49 9.11 5.09
CA PHE A 48 1.49 9.11 6.16
C PHE A 48 1.03 10.51 6.54
N ILE A 49 1.91 11.52 6.48
CA ILE A 49 1.51 12.91 6.74
C ILE A 49 0.50 13.37 5.69
N VAL A 50 0.74 13.04 4.42
CA VAL A 50 -0.19 13.35 3.31
C VAL A 50 -1.54 12.65 3.51
N SER A 51 -1.51 11.36 3.85
CA SER A 51 -2.72 10.58 4.15
C SER A 51 -3.49 11.13 5.35
N GLY A 52 -2.78 11.54 6.40
CA GLY A 52 -3.36 12.20 7.57
C GLY A 52 -3.92 13.57 7.26
N TYR A 53 -3.32 14.30 6.32
CA TYR A 53 -3.87 15.56 5.85
C TYR A 53 -5.19 15.35 5.11
N PHE A 54 -5.31 14.32 4.28
CA PHE A 54 -6.61 13.93 3.70
C PHE A 54 -7.63 13.59 4.81
N ALA A 55 -7.21 12.92 5.88
CA ALA A 55 -8.06 12.67 7.04
C ALA A 55 -8.56 13.99 7.67
N LYS A 56 -7.65 14.97 7.85
CA LYS A 56 -7.97 16.29 8.38
C LYS A 56 -8.98 17.03 7.48
N VAL A 57 -8.78 17.01 6.16
CA VAL A 57 -9.71 17.57 5.17
C VAL A 57 -11.09 16.91 5.25
N ILE A 58 -11.15 15.58 5.33
CA ILE A 58 -12.42 14.85 5.49
C ILE A 58 -13.12 15.26 6.80
N ARG A 59 -12.37 15.39 7.90
CA ARG A 59 -12.93 15.74 9.20
C ARG A 59 -13.52 17.14 9.21
N GLU A 60 -12.80 18.10 8.63
CA GLU A 60 -13.16 19.52 8.60
C GLU A 60 -14.17 19.88 7.50
N SER A 61 -14.26 19.12 6.40
CA SER A 61 -15.28 19.35 5.37
C SER A 61 -16.69 18.93 5.83
N PRO A 62 -17.77 19.70 5.59
CA PRO A 62 -17.85 21.00 4.91
C PRO A 62 -17.81 22.23 5.85
N LYS A 63 -17.28 22.09 7.08
CA LYS A 63 -17.30 23.14 8.11
C LYS A 63 -16.47 24.38 7.76
N SER A 64 -15.50 24.24 6.85
CA SER A 64 -14.64 25.32 6.36
C SER A 64 -14.57 25.27 4.84
N ASN A 65 -14.62 26.44 4.21
CA ASN A 65 -14.42 26.61 2.76
C ASN A 65 -12.93 26.73 2.38
N ALA A 66 -12.03 26.78 3.36
CA ALA A 66 -10.59 26.82 3.15
C ALA A 66 -9.93 25.50 3.56
N PRO A 67 -8.85 25.06 2.86
CA PRO A 67 -8.06 23.91 3.26
C PRO A 67 -7.52 24.06 4.69
N PRO A 68 -7.47 22.98 5.49
CA PRO A 68 -6.92 23.03 6.83
C PRO A 68 -5.44 23.44 6.82
N PRO A 69 -4.94 24.16 7.84
CA PRO A 69 -3.51 24.47 7.91
C PRO A 69 -2.67 23.20 8.10
N LEU A 70 -1.50 23.16 7.48
CA LEU A 70 -0.50 22.09 7.63
C LEU A 70 0.26 22.24 8.94
N GLU A 71 -0.39 21.83 10.01
CA GLU A 71 0.14 21.89 11.37
C GLU A 71 -0.04 20.56 12.07
N LYS A 72 0.68 20.38 13.18
CA LYS A 72 0.59 19.18 14.03
C LYS A 72 0.92 17.90 13.26
N TYR A 73 2.09 17.89 12.62
CA TYR A 73 2.58 16.76 11.82
C TYR A 73 2.52 15.39 12.54
N GLY A 74 2.69 15.35 13.86
CA GLY A 74 2.53 14.13 14.64
C GLY A 74 1.09 13.57 14.61
N GLU A 75 0.07 14.43 14.73
CA GLU A 75 -1.33 14.01 14.62
C GLU A 75 -1.65 13.53 13.19
N LEU A 76 -1.14 14.24 12.17
CA LEU A 76 -1.28 13.83 10.77
C LEU A 76 -0.63 12.46 10.53
N TRP A 77 0.57 12.23 11.05
CA TRP A 77 1.25 10.95 10.89
C TRP A 77 0.45 9.81 11.53
N VAL A 78 -0.08 10.01 12.73
CA VAL A 78 -0.91 9.01 13.42
C VAL A 78 -2.19 8.72 12.65
N ASP A 79 -2.87 9.74 12.14
CA ASP A 79 -4.09 9.55 11.35
C ASP A 79 -3.81 8.85 10.01
N GLY A 80 -2.68 9.16 9.36
CA GLY A 80 -2.19 8.44 8.18
C GLY A 80 -1.89 6.96 8.48
N ALA A 81 -1.23 6.67 9.61
CA ALA A 81 -0.95 5.31 10.05
C ALA A 81 -2.25 4.52 10.32
N LYS A 82 -3.28 5.15 10.92
CA LYS A 82 -4.61 4.52 11.10
C LYS A 82 -5.24 4.16 9.76
N ILE A 83 -5.21 5.07 8.79
CA ILE A 83 -5.71 4.82 7.43
C ILE A 83 -4.99 3.63 6.81
N PHE A 84 -3.67 3.59 6.90
CA PHE A 84 -2.87 2.49 6.37
C PHE A 84 -3.23 1.15 7.02
N VAL A 85 -3.35 1.10 8.35
CA VAL A 85 -3.76 -0.11 9.09
C VAL A 85 -5.13 -0.60 8.64
N VAL A 86 -6.12 0.30 8.51
CA VAL A 86 -7.45 -0.07 8.01
C VAL A 86 -7.37 -0.62 6.58
N SER A 87 -6.67 0.07 5.68
CA SER A 87 -6.48 -0.38 4.30
C SER A 87 -5.83 -1.76 4.23
N LEU A 88 -4.81 -2.03 5.06
CA LEU A 88 -4.20 -3.35 5.15
C LEU A 88 -5.21 -4.40 5.58
N ILE A 89 -5.94 -4.15 6.67
CA ILE A 89 -6.91 -5.12 7.22
C ILE A 89 -7.98 -5.48 6.18
N TYR A 90 -8.52 -4.48 5.47
CA TYR A 90 -9.48 -4.72 4.40
C TYR A 90 -8.87 -5.54 3.24
N MET A 91 -7.59 -5.35 2.93
CA MET A 91 -6.91 -6.03 1.82
C MET A 91 -6.35 -7.43 2.15
N ILE A 92 -6.36 -7.87 3.42
CA ILE A 92 -5.85 -9.20 3.82
C ILE A 92 -6.48 -10.32 2.99
N VAL A 93 -7.82 -10.37 2.93
CA VAL A 93 -8.54 -11.45 2.25
C VAL A 93 -8.33 -11.39 0.73
N PRO A 94 -8.50 -10.24 0.05
CA PRO A 94 -8.15 -10.13 -1.37
C PRO A 94 -6.72 -10.56 -1.70
N ILE A 95 -5.72 -10.11 -0.91
CA ILE A 95 -4.32 -10.47 -1.12
C ILE A 95 -4.12 -11.97 -0.96
N ALA A 96 -4.74 -12.60 0.05
CA ALA A 96 -4.65 -14.04 0.24
C ALA A 96 -5.20 -14.83 -0.97
N LEU A 97 -6.34 -14.40 -1.53
CA LEU A 97 -6.92 -15.01 -2.73
C LEU A 97 -6.00 -14.87 -3.94
N LEU A 98 -5.45 -13.66 -4.16
CA LEU A 98 -4.51 -13.39 -5.25
C LEU A 98 -3.23 -14.21 -5.11
N ALA A 99 -2.65 -14.25 -3.90
CA ALA A 99 -1.43 -15.01 -3.62
C ALA A 99 -1.64 -16.52 -3.84
N ALA A 100 -2.76 -17.07 -3.36
CA ALA A 100 -3.11 -18.47 -3.58
C ALA A 100 -3.32 -18.77 -5.08
N GLY A 101 -4.03 -17.89 -5.79
CA GLY A 101 -4.26 -18.04 -7.23
C GLY A 101 -2.97 -17.98 -8.03
N MET A 102 -2.09 -17.01 -7.74
CA MET A 102 -0.78 -16.88 -8.37
C MET A 102 0.14 -18.06 -8.06
N ALA A 103 0.17 -18.53 -6.81
CA ALA A 103 0.95 -19.71 -6.45
C ALA A 103 0.48 -20.93 -7.24
N SER A 104 -0.83 -21.12 -7.36
CA SER A 104 -1.42 -22.21 -8.14
C SER A 104 -1.04 -22.13 -9.62
N THR A 105 -1.07 -20.95 -10.26
CA THR A 105 -0.69 -20.80 -11.67
C THR A 105 0.81 -21.00 -11.90
N ILE A 106 1.67 -20.52 -10.98
CA ILE A 106 3.12 -20.73 -11.04
C ILE A 106 3.46 -22.22 -10.93
N VAL A 107 2.87 -22.92 -9.95
CA VAL A 107 3.08 -24.36 -9.76
C VAL A 107 2.62 -25.12 -11.01
N ALA A 108 1.41 -24.83 -11.50
CA ALA A 108 0.83 -25.51 -12.65
C ALA A 108 1.55 -25.25 -13.98
N GLY A 109 2.16 -24.07 -14.15
CA GLY A 109 2.80 -23.66 -15.41
C GLY A 109 4.30 -23.92 -15.49
N ILE A 110 5.00 -23.89 -14.34
CA ILE A 110 6.47 -23.95 -14.29
C ILE A 110 6.95 -25.23 -13.61
N LEU A 111 6.37 -25.58 -12.46
CA LEU A 111 6.91 -26.65 -11.62
C LEU A 111 6.35 -28.03 -11.99
N THR A 112 5.04 -28.10 -12.19
CA THR A 112 4.31 -29.35 -12.48
C THR A 112 3.19 -29.08 -13.49
N PRO A 113 3.46 -29.25 -14.80
CA PRO A 113 2.50 -28.98 -15.88
C PRO A 113 1.16 -29.70 -15.69
N THR A 114 0.19 -29.02 -15.09
CA THR A 114 -1.11 -29.58 -14.70
C THR A 114 -2.23 -28.62 -15.13
N PRO A 115 -2.83 -28.81 -16.31
CA PRO A 115 -3.77 -27.85 -16.89
C PRO A 115 -4.92 -27.47 -15.96
N GLY A 116 -5.49 -28.43 -15.21
CA GLY A 116 -6.59 -28.17 -14.27
C GLY A 116 -6.23 -27.22 -13.13
N LEU A 117 -5.01 -27.34 -12.58
CA LEU A 117 -4.53 -26.49 -11.49
C LEU A 117 -4.27 -25.04 -11.96
N GLY A 118 -3.82 -24.87 -13.21
CA GLY A 118 -3.61 -23.55 -13.82
C GLY A 118 -4.92 -22.81 -14.09
N VAL A 119 -5.96 -23.54 -14.50
CA VAL A 119 -7.32 -22.98 -14.68
C VAL A 119 -7.91 -22.55 -13.34
N ILE A 120 -7.82 -23.39 -12.29
CA ILE A 120 -8.29 -23.03 -10.94
C ILE A 120 -7.56 -21.80 -10.41
N GLY A 121 -6.23 -21.75 -10.56
CA GLY A 121 -5.43 -20.60 -10.15
C GLY A 121 -5.86 -19.31 -10.83
N SER A 122 -6.09 -19.36 -12.15
CA SER A 122 -6.56 -18.21 -12.93
C SER A 122 -7.94 -17.72 -12.49
N ILE A 123 -8.88 -18.65 -12.23
CA ILE A 123 -10.21 -18.31 -11.70
C ILE A 123 -10.09 -17.65 -10.32
N LEU A 124 -9.23 -18.18 -9.45
CA LEU A 124 -9.03 -17.63 -8.10
C LEU A 124 -8.43 -16.22 -8.14
N VAL A 125 -7.49 -15.95 -9.06
CA VAL A 125 -6.98 -14.59 -9.31
C VAL A 125 -8.10 -13.67 -9.78
N ALA A 126 -8.92 -14.10 -10.75
CA ALA A 126 -10.03 -13.28 -11.24
C ALA A 126 -11.03 -12.95 -10.12
N ILE A 127 -11.41 -13.93 -9.30
CA ILE A 127 -12.26 -13.72 -8.12
C ILE A 127 -11.58 -12.78 -7.12
N GLY A 128 -10.29 -12.97 -6.85
CA GLY A 128 -9.51 -12.12 -5.96
C GLY A 128 -9.48 -10.65 -6.41
N LEU A 129 -9.34 -10.40 -7.72
CA LEU A 129 -9.35 -9.04 -8.30
C LEU A 129 -10.73 -8.40 -8.19
N ILE A 130 -11.79 -9.12 -8.52
CA ILE A 130 -13.18 -8.63 -8.40
C ILE A 130 -13.48 -8.32 -6.93
N PHE A 131 -13.10 -9.23 -6.03
CA PHE A 131 -13.31 -9.05 -4.60
C PHE A 131 -12.50 -7.88 -4.04
N ALA A 132 -11.22 -7.73 -4.43
CA ALA A 132 -10.38 -6.57 -4.10
C ALA A 132 -11.06 -5.26 -4.50
N PHE A 133 -11.59 -5.19 -5.71
CA PHE A 133 -12.26 -4.01 -6.24
C PHE A 133 -13.47 -3.61 -5.37
N PHE A 134 -14.36 -4.56 -5.04
CA PHE A 134 -15.52 -4.27 -4.20
C PHE A 134 -15.14 -3.91 -2.76
N ILE A 135 -14.15 -4.60 -2.19
CA ILE A 135 -13.65 -4.34 -0.85
C ILE A 135 -13.03 -2.94 -0.75
N MET A 136 -12.30 -2.51 -1.78
CA MET A 136 -11.72 -1.16 -1.85
C MET A 136 -12.81 -0.07 -1.85
N ILE A 137 -13.91 -0.28 -2.59
CA ILE A 137 -15.06 0.63 -2.60
C ILE A 137 -15.64 0.79 -1.17
N ILE A 138 -15.79 -0.32 -0.44
CA ILE A 138 -16.28 -0.28 0.94
C ILE A 138 -15.25 0.38 1.87
N ALA A 139 -13.96 0.07 1.69
CA ALA A 139 -12.86 0.61 2.50
C ALA A 139 -12.77 2.14 2.42
N LEU A 140 -13.05 2.75 1.26
CA LEU A 140 -13.11 4.21 1.11
C LEU A 140 -14.12 4.84 2.07
N MET A 141 -15.34 4.29 2.13
CA MET A 141 -16.36 4.77 3.07
C MET A 141 -16.00 4.44 4.53
N ALA A 142 -15.37 3.28 4.77
CA ALA A 142 -14.87 2.89 6.09
C ALA A 142 -13.87 3.91 6.65
N ILE A 143 -12.91 4.34 5.83
CA ILE A 143 -11.93 5.37 6.18
C ILE A 143 -12.64 6.69 6.50
N VAL A 144 -13.58 7.13 5.66
CA VAL A 144 -14.36 8.36 5.92
C VAL A 144 -15.11 8.26 7.25
N HIS A 145 -15.75 7.12 7.53
CA HIS A 145 -16.50 6.89 8.77
C HIS A 145 -15.58 6.94 10.00
N MET A 146 -14.44 6.24 9.93
CA MET A 146 -13.40 6.25 10.97
C MET A 146 -12.88 7.65 11.23
N VAL A 147 -12.56 8.41 10.18
CA VAL A 147 -11.99 9.75 10.28
C VAL A 147 -12.99 10.73 10.89
N LYS A 148 -14.28 10.59 10.57
CA LYS A 148 -15.35 11.41 11.13
C LYS A 148 -15.65 11.12 12.61
N LYS A 149 -15.54 9.87 13.04
CA LYS A 149 -15.78 9.48 14.45
C LYS A 149 -14.52 9.51 15.32
N GLY A 150 -13.34 9.44 14.72
CA GLY A 150 -12.04 9.58 15.39
C GLY A 150 -11.46 8.31 16.03
N LYS A 151 -12.16 7.16 15.98
CA LYS A 151 -11.66 5.88 16.53
C LYS A 151 -11.37 4.88 15.41
N LEU A 152 -10.27 4.15 15.51
CA LEU A 152 -9.87 3.12 14.54
C LEU A 152 -10.98 2.05 14.35
N GLY A 153 -11.61 1.63 15.45
CA GLY A 153 -12.65 0.59 15.44
C GLY A 153 -13.88 0.94 14.61
N ASP A 154 -14.18 2.24 14.42
CA ASP A 154 -15.32 2.68 13.62
C ASP A 154 -15.14 2.36 12.12
N ALA A 155 -13.90 2.12 11.67
CA ALA A 155 -13.65 1.62 10.32
C ALA A 155 -14.27 0.22 10.07
N PHE A 156 -14.61 -0.53 11.12
CA PHE A 156 -15.14 -1.89 11.02
C PHE A 156 -16.62 -1.98 11.39
N ASP A 157 -17.29 -0.84 11.53
CA ASP A 157 -18.76 -0.77 11.68
C ASP A 157 -19.43 -0.98 10.32
N PHE A 158 -19.36 -2.23 9.82
CA PHE A 158 -19.85 -2.60 8.49
C PHE A 158 -21.33 -2.25 8.32
N ASN A 159 -22.14 -2.38 9.37
CA ASN A 159 -23.56 -2.06 9.30
C ASN A 159 -23.78 -0.57 9.06
N ALA A 160 -23.09 0.31 9.80
CA ALA A 160 -23.19 1.74 9.58
C ALA A 160 -22.64 2.16 8.21
N ILE A 161 -21.53 1.56 7.79
CA ILE A 161 -20.88 1.85 6.50
C ILE A 161 -21.79 1.44 5.34
N LEU A 162 -22.28 0.19 5.33
CA LEU A 162 -23.16 -0.30 4.26
C LEU A 162 -24.51 0.45 4.26
N SER A 163 -25.06 0.78 5.42
CA SER A 163 -26.26 1.61 5.52
C SER A 163 -26.05 2.97 4.87
N LYS A 164 -24.89 3.60 5.12
CA LYS A 164 -24.57 4.89 4.52
C LYS A 164 -24.37 4.80 3.01
N ILE A 165 -23.68 3.78 2.51
CA ILE A 165 -23.55 3.55 1.06
C ILE A 165 -24.94 3.33 0.43
N ARG A 166 -25.80 2.51 1.05
CA ARG A 166 -27.17 2.27 0.59
C ARG A 166 -28.02 3.53 0.57
N SER A 167 -27.87 4.41 1.56
CA SER A 167 -28.59 5.70 1.62
C SER A 167 -28.20 6.66 0.48
N ILE A 168 -26.94 6.62 0.04
CA ILE A 168 -26.47 7.38 -1.14
C ILE A 168 -26.96 6.73 -2.45
N GLY A 169 -27.12 5.41 -2.41
CA GLY A 169 -27.40 4.55 -3.55
C GLY A 169 -26.10 4.01 -4.15
N TRP A 170 -26.02 2.68 -4.32
CA TRP A 170 -24.82 2.02 -4.82
C TRP A 170 -24.36 2.55 -6.18
N LEU A 171 -25.30 2.74 -7.12
CA LEU A 171 -24.98 3.25 -8.44
C LEU A 171 -24.41 4.67 -8.38
N ASN A 172 -25.07 5.57 -7.65
CA ASN A 172 -24.60 6.95 -7.49
C ASN A 172 -23.23 7.01 -6.81
N TYR A 173 -23.03 6.20 -5.77
CA TYR A 173 -21.75 6.14 -5.07
C TYR A 173 -20.61 5.65 -5.97
N ILE A 174 -20.84 4.57 -6.73
CA ILE A 174 -19.86 4.02 -7.67
C ILE A 174 -19.58 5.04 -8.79
N LEU A 175 -20.61 5.69 -9.36
CA LEU A 175 -20.43 6.73 -10.37
C LEU A 175 -19.56 7.88 -9.85
N TRP A 176 -19.79 8.34 -8.62
CA TRP A 176 -18.94 9.36 -7.99
C TRP A 176 -17.49 8.92 -7.85
N ILE A 177 -17.24 7.68 -7.43
CA ILE A 177 -15.88 7.13 -7.34
C ILE A 177 -15.24 7.10 -8.72
N VAL A 178 -15.96 6.65 -9.75
CA VAL A 178 -15.44 6.59 -11.12
C VAL A 178 -15.09 7.99 -11.63
N VAL A 179 -15.94 8.99 -11.39
CA VAL A 179 -15.66 10.38 -11.76
C VAL A 179 -14.40 10.89 -11.07
N ILE A 180 -14.26 10.71 -9.75
CA ILE A 180 -13.07 11.13 -9.00
C ILE A 180 -11.83 10.38 -9.50
N PHE A 181 -11.95 9.09 -9.80
CA PHE A 181 -10.87 8.27 -10.32
C PHE A 181 -10.40 8.77 -11.70
N VAL A 182 -11.32 9.08 -12.62
CA VAL A 182 -10.99 9.63 -13.94
C VAL A 182 -10.30 10.99 -13.81
N ILE A 183 -10.80 11.88 -12.93
CA ILE A 183 -10.14 13.17 -12.65
C ILE A 183 -8.72 12.92 -12.11
N GLY A 184 -8.57 12.00 -11.17
CA GLY A 184 -7.27 11.61 -10.61
C GLY A 184 -6.30 11.08 -11.66
N LEU A 185 -6.77 10.27 -12.63
CA LEU A 185 -5.95 9.79 -13.74
C LEU A 185 -5.49 10.93 -14.65
N ILE A 186 -6.36 11.87 -14.96
CA ILE A 186 -6.01 13.05 -15.77
C ILE A 186 -4.92 13.86 -15.05
N LEU A 187 -5.11 14.17 -13.77
CA LEU A 187 -4.14 14.92 -12.96
C LEU A 187 -2.82 14.18 -12.80
N GLY A 188 -2.86 12.88 -12.48
CA GLY A 188 -1.66 12.05 -12.35
C GLY A 188 -0.91 11.88 -13.67
N GLY A 189 -1.63 11.83 -14.80
CA GLY A 189 -1.05 11.85 -16.14
C GLY A 189 -0.23 13.12 -16.40
N LEU A 190 -0.74 14.27 -15.95
CA LEU A 190 -0.02 15.56 -16.04
C LEU A 190 1.23 15.57 -15.14
N SER A 191 1.24 14.81 -14.04
CA SER A 191 2.42 14.69 -13.17
C SER A 191 3.60 13.93 -13.81
N PHE A 192 3.41 13.23 -14.93
CA PHE A 192 4.52 12.65 -15.70
C PHE A 192 5.24 13.67 -16.59
N ILE A 193 4.71 14.90 -16.71
CA ILE A 193 5.37 15.99 -17.42
C ILE A 193 6.45 16.57 -16.48
N PRO A 194 7.75 16.43 -16.77
CA PRO A 194 8.84 16.76 -15.82
C PRO A 194 8.84 18.19 -15.29
N TYR A 195 8.18 19.12 -15.98
CA TYR A 195 8.09 20.54 -15.59
C TYR A 195 6.82 20.90 -14.81
N ILE A 196 5.75 20.11 -14.90
CA ILE A 196 4.46 20.35 -14.21
C ILE A 196 4.29 19.38 -13.03
N GLY A 197 4.87 18.18 -13.10
CA GLY A 197 4.66 17.14 -12.10
C GLY A 197 5.47 17.22 -10.82
N TRP A 198 6.43 18.14 -10.74
CA TRP A 198 7.28 18.35 -9.56
C TRP A 198 6.92 19.62 -8.76
N LEU A 199 5.99 20.43 -9.25
CA LEU A 199 5.42 21.61 -8.57
C LEU A 199 4.02 21.28 -8.05
#